data_AF-A0A183EPF1-F1
#
_entry.id   AF-A0A183EPF1-F1
#
_cell.length_a   1.000
_cell.length_b   1.000
_cell.length_c   1.000
_cell.angle_alpha   90.00
_cell.angle_beta   90.00
_cell.angle_gamma   90.00
#
_symmetry.space_group_name_H-M   'P 1'
#
loop_
_entity.id
_entity.type
_entity.pdbx_description
1 polymer ?
#
loop_
_entity_poly.entity_id
_entity_poly.type
_entity_poly.pdbx_seq_one_letter_code
_entity_poly.pdbx_strand_id
1 'polypeptide(L)'
;MIRLKGVFNQEQRRHLLKDHDRIGALSFSVLAREKQPLVIDTRPPHEYTIGHLPNAINIPMQRLCRAELADIVRQLGTDFDKMKERGDIPMQRLCRSGLADIVRQLDTDCDKMKERGVYVICRRGNDSQDAVLHLREKFKGLPVCIKDIIGGYQKWSQIVDKDFPIY
;
A
#
# COMPACT_ATOMS: atom_id res chain seq x y z
N MET A 1 -29.62 26.46 21.81
CA MET A 1 -28.23 26.79 21.42
C MET A 1 -27.30 26.14 22.44
N ILE A 2 -26.14 25.65 22.00
CA ILE A 2 -25.04 25.01 22.77
C ILE A 2 -24.99 23.47 22.73
N ARG A 3 -24.41 22.98 21.62
CA ARG A 3 -23.19 22.13 21.56
C ARG A 3 -23.20 20.83 22.38
N LEU A 4 -23.80 19.77 21.81
CA LEU A 4 -23.39 18.40 22.11
C LEU A 4 -21.96 18.21 21.60
N LYS A 5 -21.00 18.11 22.53
CA LYS A 5 -19.64 17.67 22.25
C LYS A 5 -19.75 16.31 21.56
N GLY A 6 -19.23 16.23 20.34
CA GLY A 6 -19.20 15.00 19.57
C GLY A 6 -18.64 13.86 20.41
N VAL A 7 -19.49 12.89 20.70
CA VAL A 7 -19.07 11.55 21.08
C VAL A 7 -18.24 11.08 19.88
N PHE A 8 -16.91 11.09 20.03
CA PHE A 8 -16.02 10.42 19.09
C PHE A 8 -16.50 8.98 19.04
N ASN A 9 -17.20 8.62 17.97
CA ASN A 9 -17.78 7.30 17.88
C ASN A 9 -16.63 6.28 17.80
N GLN A 10 -16.35 5.62 18.92
CA GLN A 10 -15.37 4.53 19.01
C GLN A 10 -15.83 3.30 18.21
N GLU A 11 -17.07 3.27 17.68
CA GLU A 11 -17.71 2.13 17.03
C GLU A 11 -17.15 1.73 15.64
N GLN A 12 -16.06 2.34 15.17
CA GLN A 12 -15.54 2.03 13.83
C GLN A 12 -14.05 1.71 13.81
N ARG A 13 -13.46 1.25 14.93
CA ARG A 13 -12.13 0.62 14.93
C ARG A 13 -12.26 -0.89 14.97
N ARG A 14 -12.08 -1.53 13.81
CA ARG A 14 -11.91 -2.98 13.74
C ARG A 14 -10.53 -3.35 14.30
N HIS A 15 -10.43 -4.46 15.01
CA HIS A 15 -9.17 -5.01 15.55
C HIS A 15 -8.98 -6.42 15.02
N LEU A 16 -8.92 -6.55 13.69
CA LEU A 16 -8.71 -7.85 13.02
C LEU A 16 -7.24 -8.27 13.06
N LEU A 17 -6.33 -7.29 12.96
CA LEU A 17 -4.90 -7.51 13.06
C LEU A 17 -4.40 -7.21 14.47
N LYS A 18 -3.39 -7.95 14.91
CA LYS A 18 -2.65 -7.69 16.15
C LYS A 18 -1.74 -6.48 15.98
N ASP A 19 -1.38 -5.80 17.06
CA ASP A 19 -0.59 -4.56 16.99
C ASP A 19 0.75 -4.71 16.25
N HIS A 20 1.44 -5.85 16.37
CA HIS A 20 2.69 -6.10 15.64
C HIS A 20 2.51 -6.24 14.13
N ASP A 21 1.29 -6.55 13.67
CA ASP A 21 0.91 -6.65 12.26
C ASP A 21 0.48 -5.31 11.65
N ARG A 22 0.53 -4.24 12.46
CA ARG A 22 0.15 -2.90 12.05
C ARG A 22 1.30 -1.93 12.28
N ILE A 23 1.24 -0.76 11.66
CA ILE A 23 2.19 0.34 11.89
C ILE A 23 1.47 1.66 12.09
N GLY A 24 1.88 2.46 13.08
CA GLY A 24 1.34 3.81 13.27
C GLY A 24 1.76 4.75 12.15
N ALA A 25 0.91 5.71 11.78
CA ALA A 25 1.18 6.66 10.70
C ALA A 25 2.50 7.44 10.88
N LEU A 26 2.82 7.87 12.11
CA LEU A 26 4.08 8.56 12.40
C LEU A 26 5.28 7.62 12.21
N SER A 27 5.24 6.41 12.79
CA SER A 27 6.30 5.41 12.61
C SER A 27 6.49 5.03 11.14
N PHE A 28 5.40 4.93 10.38
CA PHE A 28 5.45 4.71 8.95
C PHE A 28 6.11 5.88 8.22
N SER A 29 5.82 7.14 8.58
CA SER A 29 6.44 8.31 7.95
C SER A 29 7.96 8.35 8.10
N VAL A 30 8.49 7.87 9.23
CA VAL A 30 9.93 7.73 9.46
C VAL A 30 10.50 6.60 8.60
N LEU A 31 9.89 5.41 8.67
CA LEU A 31 10.27 4.26 7.85
C LEU A 31 10.26 4.57 6.35
N ALA A 32 9.30 5.37 5.90
CA ALA A 32 9.12 5.72 4.50
C ALA A 32 10.29 6.51 3.91
N ARG A 33 10.98 7.29 4.75
CA ARG A 33 12.18 8.06 4.35
C ARG A 33 13.40 7.19 4.17
N GLU A 34 13.49 6.07 4.90
CA GLU A 34 14.67 5.21 4.91
C GLU A 34 14.55 4.05 3.91
N LYS A 35 13.40 3.36 3.90
CA LYS A 35 13.24 2.08 3.20
C LYS A 35 12.47 2.16 1.88
N GLN A 36 11.87 3.32 1.59
CA GLN A 36 10.97 3.49 0.44
C GLN A 36 9.97 2.32 0.33
N PRO A 37 9.12 2.06 1.32
CA PRO A 37 8.25 0.89 1.36
C PRO A 37 7.29 0.84 0.16
N LEU A 38 6.81 -0.36 -0.16
CA LEU A 38 5.67 -0.55 -1.05
C LEU A 38 4.40 -0.14 -0.35
N VAL A 39 3.59 0.73 -0.97
CA VAL A 39 2.30 1.14 -0.42
C VAL A 39 1.16 0.77 -1.36
N ILE A 40 0.17 0.06 -0.85
CA ILE A 40 -1.08 -0.25 -1.54
C ILE A 40 -2.18 0.63 -0.95
N ASP A 41 -2.79 1.45 -1.78
CA ASP A 41 -3.97 2.22 -1.44
C ASP A 41 -5.23 1.47 -1.89
N THR A 42 -6.03 1.05 -0.92
CA THR A 42 -7.23 0.22 -1.14
C THR A 42 -8.51 1.03 -1.37
N ARG A 43 -8.41 2.37 -1.37
CA ARG A 43 -9.54 3.25 -1.62
C ARG A 43 -10.01 3.16 -3.08
N PRO A 44 -11.26 3.56 -3.37
CA PRO A 44 -11.73 3.77 -4.73
C PRO A 44 -10.80 4.73 -5.53
N PRO A 45 -10.74 4.61 -6.87
CA PRO A 45 -9.87 5.48 -7.67
C PRO A 45 -10.14 6.97 -7.51
N HIS A 46 -11.41 7.39 -7.41
CA HIS A 46 -11.77 8.80 -7.23
C HIS A 46 -11.23 9.38 -5.90
N GLU A 47 -11.24 8.57 -4.84
CA GLU A 47 -10.66 8.91 -3.54
C GLU A 47 -9.13 9.05 -3.62
N TYR A 48 -8.48 8.17 -4.37
CA TYR A 48 -7.04 8.19 -4.60
C TYR A 48 -6.61 9.41 -5.43
N THR A 49 -7.38 9.80 -6.45
CA THR A 49 -7.10 10.97 -7.30
C THR A 49 -7.10 12.29 -6.54
N ILE A 50 -7.90 12.42 -5.47
CA ILE A 50 -7.93 13.63 -4.64
C ILE A 50 -6.58 13.85 -3.93
N GLY A 51 -5.95 12.77 -3.49
CA GLY A 51 -4.64 12.81 -2.85
C GLY A 51 -4.26 11.44 -2.29
N HIS A 52 -2.99 11.06 -2.44
CA HIS A 52 -2.42 9.80 -1.98
C HIS A 52 -0.95 9.98 -1.62
N LEU A 53 -0.35 9.01 -0.90
CA LEU A 53 1.08 9.05 -0.60
C LEU A 53 1.90 8.91 -1.91
N PRO A 54 3.04 9.62 -2.08
CA PRO A 54 3.77 9.69 -3.34
C PRO A 54 4.17 8.36 -4.00
N ASN A 55 4.29 7.28 -3.21
CA ASN A 55 4.67 5.94 -3.70
C ASN A 55 3.54 4.90 -3.54
N ALA A 56 2.30 5.35 -3.31
CA ALA A 56 1.16 4.46 -3.15
C ALA A 56 0.61 4.04 -4.51
N ILE A 57 0.42 2.73 -4.70
CA ILE A 57 -0.24 2.14 -5.87
C ILE A 57 -1.70 1.90 -5.52
N ASN A 58 -2.62 2.40 -6.34
CA ASN A 58 -4.04 2.19 -6.12
C ASN A 58 -4.48 0.79 -6.55
N ILE A 59 -4.80 -0.05 -5.58
CA ILE A 59 -5.45 -1.35 -5.80
C ILE A 59 -6.71 -1.37 -4.94
N PRO A 60 -7.84 -0.86 -5.46
CA PRO A 60 -9.09 -0.77 -4.71
C PRO A 60 -9.48 -2.11 -4.09
N MET A 61 -10.06 -2.11 -2.88
CA MET A 61 -10.40 -3.34 -2.15
C MET A 61 -11.12 -4.39 -3.00
N GLN A 62 -12.16 -3.97 -3.74
CA GLN A 62 -12.94 -4.85 -4.61
C GLN A 62 -12.11 -5.54 -5.71
N ARG A 63 -11.02 -4.89 -6.17
CA ARG A 63 -10.08 -5.44 -7.14
C ARG A 63 -9.06 -6.33 -6.45
N LEU A 64 -8.54 -5.90 -5.29
CA LEU A 64 -7.56 -6.65 -4.50
C LEU A 64 -8.06 -8.05 -4.13
N CYS A 65 -9.32 -8.17 -3.69
CA CYS A 65 -9.91 -9.47 -3.34
C CYS A 65 -9.95 -10.45 -4.53
N ARG A 66 -10.17 -9.93 -5.75
CA ARG A 66 -10.35 -10.71 -6.98
C ARG A 66 -9.08 -10.89 -7.80
N ALA A 67 -8.03 -10.14 -7.52
CA ALA A 67 -6.78 -10.18 -8.27
C ALA A 67 -5.96 -11.43 -7.94
N GLU A 68 -5.31 -12.01 -8.94
CA GLU A 68 -4.32 -13.07 -8.74
C GLU A 68 -3.01 -12.50 -8.19
N LEU A 69 -2.20 -13.36 -7.53
CA LEU A 69 -0.92 -12.94 -6.96
C LEU A 69 -0.01 -12.28 -8.01
N ALA A 70 0.06 -12.87 -9.21
CA ALA A 70 0.88 -12.35 -10.30
C ALA A 70 0.49 -10.93 -10.72
N ASP A 71 -0.80 -10.59 -10.70
CA ASP A 71 -1.28 -9.24 -11.03
C ASP A 71 -0.92 -8.21 -9.96
N ILE A 72 -0.94 -8.64 -8.70
CA ILE A 72 -0.51 -7.80 -7.58
C ILE A 72 0.99 -7.57 -7.68
N VAL A 73 1.78 -8.65 -7.82
CA VAL A 73 3.24 -8.57 -7.90
C VAL A 73 3.69 -7.69 -9.06
N ARG A 74 3.09 -7.88 -10.24
CA ARG A 74 3.38 -7.06 -11.43
C ARG A 74 3.15 -5.58 -11.17
N GLN A 75 2.03 -5.20 -10.56
CA GLN A 75 1.75 -3.79 -10.25
C GLN A 75 2.74 -3.20 -9.26
N LEU A 76 3.09 -3.97 -8.22
CA LEU A 76 4.09 -3.55 -7.24
C LEU A 76 5.50 -3.44 -7.86
N GLY A 77 5.81 -4.21 -8.91
CA GLY A 77 7.08 -4.13 -9.65
C GLY A 77 7.17 -2.97 -10.65
N THR A 78 6.09 -2.68 -11.40
CA THR A 78 6.13 -1.79 -12.57
C THR A 78 6.30 -0.30 -12.30
N ASP A 79 5.94 0.20 -11.11
CA ASP A 79 6.00 1.64 -10.82
C ASP A 79 7.33 2.08 -10.18
N PHE A 80 8.21 1.15 -9.83
CA PHE A 80 9.55 1.50 -9.33
C PHE A 80 10.51 1.93 -10.40
N ASP A 81 10.44 1.31 -11.57
CA ASP A 81 11.36 1.64 -12.66
C ASP A 81 11.08 3.05 -13.22
N LYS A 82 9.83 3.54 -13.08
CA LYS A 82 9.44 4.89 -13.50
C LYS A 82 10.02 6.02 -12.65
N MET A 83 10.46 5.77 -11.41
CA MET A 83 11.14 6.79 -10.59
C MET A 83 12.63 6.93 -10.90
N LYS A 84 13.21 6.03 -11.71
CA LYS A 84 14.62 6.12 -12.13
C LYS A 84 14.80 6.75 -13.53
N GLU A 85 13.71 6.98 -14.26
CA GLU A 85 13.73 7.55 -15.62
C GLU A 85 13.43 9.05 -15.62
N ARG A 86 14.36 9.86 -15.09
CA ARG A 86 14.59 11.23 -15.60
C ARG A 86 16.04 11.31 -16.02
N GLY A 87 16.29 10.89 -17.26
CA GLY A 87 17.60 10.90 -17.89
C GLY A 87 17.81 9.62 -18.70
N ASP A 88 17.36 9.64 -19.96
CA ASP A 88 17.71 8.79 -21.11
C ASP A 88 17.59 7.25 -20.88
N ILE A 89 16.95 6.37 -21.66
CA ILE A 89 17.04 6.01 -23.10
C ILE A 89 15.89 4.96 -23.37
N PRO A 90 15.85 4.19 -24.49
CA PRO A 90 14.89 4.25 -25.58
C PRO A 90 13.75 3.21 -25.55
N MET A 91 12.70 3.53 -26.32
CA MET A 91 11.57 2.70 -26.73
C MET A 91 11.99 1.49 -27.60
N GLN A 92 12.83 0.58 -27.10
CA GLN A 92 13.12 -0.72 -27.73
C GLN A 92 13.54 -1.75 -26.67
N ARG A 93 12.58 -2.42 -26.02
CA ARG A 93 12.79 -3.78 -25.48
C ARG A 93 11.55 -4.58 -25.09
N LEU A 94 10.36 -4.15 -25.51
CA LEU A 94 9.13 -4.90 -25.27
C LEU A 94 8.93 -6.01 -26.30
N CYS A 95 9.89 -6.91 -26.48
CA CYS A 95 9.72 -8.14 -27.27
C CYS A 95 10.87 -9.13 -26.97
N ARG A 96 10.51 -10.30 -26.40
CA ARG A 96 11.35 -11.45 -25.96
C ARG A 96 11.61 -11.55 -24.45
N SER A 97 10.58 -11.59 -23.62
CA SER A 97 10.72 -12.19 -22.28
C SER A 97 10.43 -13.68 -22.39
N GLY A 98 11.48 -14.52 -22.41
CA GLY A 98 11.30 -15.96 -22.28
C GLY A 98 10.74 -16.32 -20.90
N LEU A 99 10.21 -17.54 -20.73
CA LEU A 99 9.71 -18.00 -19.42
C LEU A 99 10.76 -17.82 -18.31
N ALA A 100 12.04 -18.07 -18.60
CA ALA A 100 13.14 -17.87 -17.67
C ALA A 100 13.31 -16.39 -17.26
N ASP A 101 13.09 -15.44 -18.17
CA ASP A 101 13.21 -14.01 -17.86
C ASP A 101 12.02 -13.54 -17.01
N ILE A 102 10.83 -14.09 -17.26
CA ILE A 102 9.64 -13.85 -16.43
C ILE A 102 9.88 -14.35 -15.01
N VAL A 103 10.40 -15.56 -14.84
CA VAL A 103 10.70 -16.14 -13.52
C VAL A 103 11.73 -15.28 -12.78
N ARG A 104 12.84 -14.90 -13.44
CA ARG A 104 13.87 -14.03 -12.83
C ARG A 104 13.32 -12.66 -12.41
N GLN A 105 12.44 -12.08 -13.23
CA GLN A 105 11.80 -10.82 -12.91
C GLN A 105 10.92 -10.95 -11.67
N LEU A 106 10.11 -12.01 -11.59
CA LEU A 106 9.26 -12.29 -10.43
C LEU A 106 10.08 -12.53 -9.15
N ASP A 107 11.20 -13.24 -9.24
CA ASP A 107 12.12 -13.45 -8.11
C ASP A 107 12.69 -12.11 -7.62
N THR A 108 13.14 -11.26 -8.55
CA THR A 108 13.68 -9.93 -8.24
C THR A 108 12.63 -9.05 -7.56
N ASP A 109 11.39 -9.07 -8.05
CA ASP A 109 10.29 -8.31 -7.47
C ASP A 109 9.92 -8.82 -6.07
N CYS A 110 9.96 -10.13 -5.86
CA CYS A 110 9.75 -10.74 -4.54
C CYS A 110 10.85 -10.34 -3.55
N ASP A 111 12.13 -10.32 -3.95
CA ASP A 111 13.23 -9.92 -3.09
C ASP A 111 13.12 -8.44 -2.67
N LYS A 112 12.75 -7.56 -3.60
CA LYS A 112 12.45 -6.15 -3.29
C LYS A 112 11.32 -6.02 -2.27
N MET A 113 10.27 -6.85 -2.38
CA MET A 113 9.16 -6.86 -1.40
C MET A 113 9.60 -7.30 -0.01
N LYS A 114 10.50 -8.27 0.08
CA LYS A 114 11.07 -8.72 1.36
C LYS A 114 11.86 -7.61 2.04
N GLU A 115 12.69 -6.90 1.29
CA GLU A 115 13.56 -5.82 1.81
C GLU A 115 12.76 -4.59 2.27
N ARG A 116 11.81 -4.14 1.42
CA ARG A 116 11.10 -2.87 1.60
C ARG A 116 9.83 -3.00 2.43
N GLY A 117 9.25 -4.20 2.45
CA GLY A 117 7.94 -4.48 3.05
C GLY A 117 6.78 -3.90 2.26
N VAL A 118 5.60 -4.51 2.39
CA VAL A 118 4.34 -4.08 1.77
C VAL A 118 3.41 -3.50 2.84
N TYR A 119 2.92 -2.29 2.60
CA TYR A 119 2.09 -1.56 3.54
C TYR A 119 0.76 -1.20 2.89
N VAL A 120 -0.32 -1.39 3.61
CA VAL A 120 -1.68 -1.14 3.11
C VAL A 120 -2.28 0.07 3.82
N ILE A 121 -2.85 0.99 3.04
CA ILE A 121 -3.58 2.13 3.56
C ILE A 121 -4.99 2.18 2.97
N CYS A 122 -5.93 2.66 3.76
CA CYS A 122 -7.28 3.02 3.34
C CYS A 122 -7.65 4.36 4.00
N ARG A 123 -8.92 4.79 3.92
CA ARG A 123 -9.35 6.05 4.52
C ARG A 123 -9.19 6.08 6.04
N ARG A 124 -9.54 4.98 6.75
CA ARG A 124 -9.71 4.96 8.22
C ARG A 124 -8.98 3.85 8.96
N GLY A 125 -8.25 3.00 8.25
CA GLY A 125 -7.56 1.84 8.83
C GLY A 125 -8.45 0.62 9.12
N ASN A 126 -9.61 0.50 8.47
CA ASN A 126 -10.53 -0.65 8.61
C ASN A 126 -10.32 -1.63 7.46
N ASP A 127 -10.68 -1.23 6.24
CA ASP A 127 -10.54 -2.08 5.04
C ASP A 127 -9.10 -2.54 4.84
N SER A 128 -8.13 -1.70 5.17
CA SER A 128 -6.71 -2.04 5.08
C SER A 128 -6.33 -3.27 5.91
N GLN A 129 -7.05 -3.58 7.00
CA GLN A 129 -6.84 -4.81 7.76
C GLN A 129 -7.32 -6.05 7.01
N ASP A 130 -8.52 -6.00 6.42
CA ASP A 130 -9.05 -7.08 5.58
C ASP A 130 -8.13 -7.32 4.36
N ALA A 131 -7.60 -6.24 3.76
CA ALA A 131 -6.64 -6.34 2.65
C ALA A 131 -5.33 -7.03 3.07
N VAL A 132 -4.79 -6.73 4.25
CA VAL A 132 -3.60 -7.45 4.76
C VAL A 132 -3.89 -8.95 4.89
N LEU A 133 -5.06 -9.33 5.40
CA LEU A 133 -5.42 -10.76 5.51
C LEU A 133 -5.50 -11.42 4.13
N HIS A 134 -6.16 -10.78 3.16
CA HIS A 134 -6.22 -11.27 1.79
C HIS A 134 -4.84 -11.37 1.12
N LEU A 135 -4.00 -10.36 1.30
CA LEU A 135 -2.64 -10.37 0.77
C LEU A 135 -1.82 -11.47 1.42
N ARG A 136 -1.85 -11.63 2.75
CA ARG A 136 -1.10 -12.70 3.42
C ARG A 136 -1.49 -14.09 2.97
N GLU A 137 -2.76 -14.34 2.68
CA GLU A 137 -3.18 -15.63 2.10
C GLU A 137 -2.64 -15.81 0.68
N LYS A 138 -2.69 -14.76 -0.16
CA LYS A 138 -2.13 -14.81 -1.53
C LYS A 138 -0.61 -14.96 -1.55
N PHE A 139 0.09 -14.36 -0.60
CA PHE A 139 1.56 -14.39 -0.46
C PHE A 139 2.04 -15.52 0.46
N LYS A 140 1.18 -16.47 0.80
CA LYS A 140 1.52 -17.58 1.71
C LYS A 140 2.71 -18.37 1.17
N GLY A 141 3.72 -18.56 2.02
CA GLY A 141 4.99 -19.19 1.65
C GLY A 141 6.07 -18.22 1.17
N LEU A 142 5.74 -16.95 0.95
CA LEU A 142 6.73 -15.91 0.65
C LEU A 142 7.05 -15.11 1.93
N PRO A 143 8.33 -14.86 2.25
CA PRO A 143 8.74 -14.15 3.46
C PRO A 143 8.59 -12.62 3.32
N VAL A 144 7.42 -12.15 2.90
CA VAL A 144 7.11 -10.73 2.71
C VAL A 144 6.39 -10.19 3.95
N CYS A 145 6.92 -9.10 4.51
CA CYS A 145 6.27 -8.40 5.62
C CYS A 145 5.11 -7.55 5.07
N ILE A 146 3.87 -7.87 5.48
CA ILE A 146 2.67 -7.15 5.06
C ILE A 146 1.97 -6.58 6.30
N LYS A 147 1.83 -5.24 6.35
CA LYS A 147 1.18 -4.52 7.47
C LYS A 147 0.19 -3.46 6.96
N ASP A 148 -0.75 -3.05 7.80
CA ASP A 148 -1.57 -1.87 7.50
C ASP A 148 -1.14 -0.64 8.31
N ILE A 149 -1.52 0.54 7.81
CA ILE A 149 -1.30 1.81 8.49
C ILE A 149 -2.49 2.13 9.40
N ILE A 150 -2.24 2.15 10.71
CA ILE A 150 -3.26 2.35 11.74
C ILE A 150 -3.95 3.69 11.54
N GLY A 151 -5.29 3.64 11.38
CA GLY A 151 -6.13 4.83 11.24
C GLY A 151 -6.14 5.44 9.85
N GLY A 152 -5.42 4.87 8.89
CA GLY A 152 -5.45 5.28 7.48
C GLY A 152 -5.08 6.75 7.23
N TYR A 153 -5.58 7.30 6.13
CA TYR A 153 -5.36 8.71 5.77
C TYR A 153 -5.95 9.68 6.80
N GLN A 154 -7.04 9.34 7.49
CA GLN A 154 -7.56 10.16 8.58
C GLN A 154 -6.53 10.37 9.69
N LYS A 155 -5.79 9.32 10.06
CA LYS A 155 -4.75 9.44 11.09
C LYS A 155 -3.50 10.12 10.53
N TRP A 156 -3.16 9.83 9.27
CA TRP A 156 -2.07 10.51 8.56
C TRP A 156 -2.25 12.02 8.57
N SER A 157 -3.44 12.52 8.21
CA SER A 157 -3.67 13.96 8.16
C SER A 157 -3.61 14.61 9.53
N GLN A 158 -4.07 13.92 10.58
CA GLN A 158 -4.05 14.49 11.93
C GLN A 158 -2.64 14.67 12.50
N ILE A 159 -1.71 13.75 12.19
CA ILE A 159 -0.44 13.66 12.93
C ILE A 159 0.81 13.77 12.06
N VAL A 160 0.71 13.60 10.74
CA VAL A 160 1.85 13.65 9.82
C VAL A 160 1.73 14.84 8.88
N ASP A 161 0.60 15.00 8.21
CA ASP A 161 0.40 16.03 7.18
C ASP A 161 -0.99 16.67 7.31
N LYS A 162 -1.08 17.77 8.06
CA LYS A 162 -2.36 18.45 8.36
C LYS A 162 -3.07 19.03 7.14
N ASP A 163 -2.34 19.20 6.05
CA ASP A 163 -2.88 19.74 4.80
C ASP A 163 -3.31 18.62 3.85
N PHE A 164 -3.08 17.35 4.22
CA PHE A 164 -3.49 16.20 3.41
C PHE A 164 -5.02 16.17 3.26
N PRO A 165 -5.56 16.07 2.03
CA PRO A 165 -6.98 16.18 1.79
C PRO A 165 -7.74 14.99 2.37
N ILE A 166 -8.72 15.29 3.23
CA ILE A 166 -9.70 14.33 3.75
C ILE A 166 -11.08 14.75 3.29
N TYR A 167 -11.79 13.80 2.69
CA TYR A 167 -13.20 13.86 2.33
C TYR A 167 -13.94 12.78 3.13
#